data_AF-A0A1H1B3C2-F1
#
_entry.id   AF-A0A1H1B3C2-F1
#
_cell.length_a   1.000
_cell.length_b   1.000
_cell.length_c   1.000
_cell.angle_alpha   90.00
_cell.angle_beta   90.00
_cell.angle_gamma   90.00
#
_symmetry.space_group_name_H-M   'P 1'
#
loop_
_entity.id
_entity.type
_entity.pdbx_description
1 polymer ?
#
loop_
_entity_poly.entity_id
_entity_poly.type
_entity_poly.pdbx_seq_one_letter_code
_entity_poly.pdbx_strand_id
1 'polypeptide(L)'
;MLVMVGCGLLALAGLLIIGIWGGHALTPPARTNGGFPLWEAFRRTLWWANVSLTAGITAGILLAGAGGRLVMRLLAATSPQEQGRLTEANETIGEITLNGTIGFIVFAGLFAGLATALLYSVLQRWLPSGRLGGAVFGSLLLVGLSAVEPLRAGNRDFQILGPGWLSVLAFGPLAVLHGMLVAAAAGRLSRAIPLLRRTRDLWAYAPLLGSLLLLLLSAPAAAGVVIGAIILAALAGTVVRWAAPNWEARWRQTWVTVAGRVVITVAVLAAVPAFTLSVSEILAARH
;
A
#
# COMPACT_ATOMS: atom_id res chain seq x y z
N MET A 1 24.06 6.72 -11.80
CA MET A 1 23.72 5.49 -12.57
C MET A 1 23.40 4.31 -11.65
N LEU A 2 24.27 3.94 -10.70
CA LEU A 2 24.03 2.80 -9.77
C LEU A 2 22.69 2.85 -9.01
N VAL A 3 22.30 4.02 -8.50
CA VAL A 3 21.01 4.19 -7.79
C VAL A 3 19.82 3.84 -8.69
N MET A 4 19.87 4.23 -9.97
CA MET A 4 18.80 3.94 -10.93
C MET A 4 18.72 2.46 -11.27
N VAL A 5 19.87 1.80 -11.42
CA VAL A 5 19.92 0.33 -11.57
C VAL A 5 19.31 -0.34 -10.35
N GLY A 6 19.65 0.13 -9.15
CA GLY A 6 19.04 -0.36 -7.89
C GLY A 6 17.52 -0.21 -7.87
N CYS A 7 16.99 0.97 -8.16
CA CYS A 7 15.54 1.19 -8.25
C CYS A 7 14.88 0.31 -9.32
N GLY A 8 15.53 0.15 -10.48
CA GLY A 8 15.09 -0.74 -11.56
C GLY A 8 14.96 -2.19 -11.12
N LEU A 9 15.97 -2.71 -10.43
CA LEU A 9 15.97 -4.07 -9.89
C LEU A 9 14.89 -4.27 -8.82
N LEU A 10 14.68 -3.27 -7.93
CA LEU A 10 13.64 -3.33 -6.92
C LEU A 10 12.24 -3.32 -7.55
N ALA A 11 11.97 -2.44 -8.51
CA ALA A 11 10.70 -2.41 -9.23
C ALA A 11 10.45 -3.72 -9.97
N LEU A 12 11.48 -4.27 -10.63
CA LEU A 12 11.41 -5.56 -11.32
C LEU A 12 11.13 -6.71 -10.34
N ALA A 13 11.75 -6.72 -9.16
CA ALA A 13 11.43 -7.68 -8.11
C ALA A 13 9.95 -7.58 -7.67
N GLY A 14 9.41 -6.37 -7.57
CA GLY A 14 7.98 -6.13 -7.33
C GLY A 14 7.10 -6.76 -8.41
N LEU A 15 7.44 -6.56 -9.69
CA LEU A 15 6.73 -7.18 -10.82
C LEU A 15 6.80 -8.70 -10.79
N LEU A 16 7.96 -9.28 -10.46
CA LEU A 16 8.13 -10.72 -10.29
C LEU A 16 7.25 -11.26 -9.16
N ILE A 17 7.16 -10.56 -8.03
CA ILE A 17 6.27 -10.94 -6.92
C ILE A 17 4.80 -10.95 -7.38
N ILE A 18 4.36 -9.93 -8.12
CA ILE A 18 3.00 -9.91 -8.70
C ILE A 18 2.80 -11.10 -9.64
N GLY A 19 3.80 -11.39 -10.49
CA GLY A 19 3.80 -12.50 -11.42
C GLY A 19 3.62 -13.85 -10.71
N ILE A 20 4.44 -14.12 -9.71
CA ILE A 20 4.51 -15.42 -9.03
C ILE A 20 3.37 -15.59 -8.01
N TRP A 21 2.99 -14.53 -7.28
CA TRP A 21 2.07 -14.63 -6.14
C TRP A 21 0.72 -13.94 -6.33
N GLY A 22 0.50 -13.20 -7.42
CA GLY A 22 -0.75 -12.48 -7.62
C GLY A 22 -2.00 -13.37 -7.65
N GLY A 23 -1.86 -14.67 -7.95
CA GLY A 23 -2.98 -15.62 -7.89
C GLY A 23 -3.42 -16.01 -6.47
N HIS A 24 -2.65 -15.66 -5.44
CA HIS A 24 -2.95 -16.04 -4.06
C HIS A 24 -3.99 -15.10 -3.44
N ALA A 25 -5.15 -15.64 -3.10
CA ALA A 25 -6.11 -14.96 -2.24
C ALA A 25 -5.63 -14.92 -0.79
N LEU A 26 -5.93 -13.83 -0.08
CA LEU A 26 -5.68 -13.77 1.36
C LEU A 26 -6.57 -14.76 2.10
N THR A 27 -5.94 -15.63 2.91
CA THR A 27 -6.65 -16.60 3.74
C THR A 27 -6.41 -16.30 5.22
N PRO A 28 -7.38 -15.71 5.95
CA PRO A 28 -7.24 -15.47 7.38
C PRO A 28 -7.20 -16.78 8.18
N PRO A 29 -6.53 -16.81 9.35
CA PRO A 29 -6.38 -18.02 10.13
C PRO A 29 -7.73 -18.55 10.64
N ALA A 30 -7.89 -19.88 10.57
CA ALA A 30 -9.08 -20.59 11.02
C ALA A 30 -9.39 -20.32 12.51
N ARG A 31 -10.66 -20.46 12.89
CA ARG A 31 -11.08 -20.31 14.29
C ARG A 31 -10.48 -21.41 15.15
N THR A 32 -9.91 -21.05 16.28
CA THR A 32 -9.55 -22.01 17.33
C THR A 32 -10.71 -22.08 18.31
N ASN A 33 -11.16 -23.30 18.62
CA ASN A 33 -12.13 -23.53 19.68
C ASN A 33 -11.33 -23.80 20.97
N GLY A 34 -11.56 -23.01 22.02
CA GLY A 34 -11.06 -23.32 23.38
C GLY A 34 -9.77 -22.64 23.85
N GLY A 35 -9.68 -21.30 23.79
CA GLY A 35 -8.58 -20.54 24.41
C GLY A 35 -9.05 -19.27 25.11
N PHE A 36 -8.20 -18.68 25.97
CA PHE A 36 -8.48 -17.38 26.59
C PHE A 36 -8.75 -16.31 25.51
N PRO A 37 -9.85 -15.55 25.62
CA PRO A 37 -10.30 -14.66 24.55
C PRO A 37 -9.27 -13.57 24.20
N LEU A 38 -8.58 -13.03 25.21
CA LEU A 38 -7.54 -12.00 25.02
C LEU A 38 -6.32 -12.53 24.29
N TRP A 39 -5.86 -13.75 24.63
CA TRP A 39 -4.68 -14.34 24.01
C TRP A 39 -4.90 -14.73 22.55
N GLU A 40 -6.08 -15.27 22.23
CA GLU A 40 -6.45 -15.56 20.84
C GLU A 40 -6.62 -14.28 20.02
N ALA A 41 -7.23 -13.23 20.58
CA ALA A 41 -7.33 -11.91 19.94
C ALA A 41 -5.95 -11.32 19.68
N PHE A 42 -5.03 -11.41 20.64
CA PHE A 42 -3.66 -10.95 20.50
C PHE A 42 -2.91 -11.69 19.38
N ARG A 43 -2.94 -13.03 19.35
CA ARG A 43 -2.29 -13.84 18.31
C ARG A 43 -2.80 -13.52 16.90
N ARG A 44 -4.12 -13.36 16.76
CA ARG A 44 -4.74 -12.95 15.49
C ARG A 44 -4.32 -11.56 15.08
N THR A 45 -4.27 -10.63 16.03
CA THR A 45 -3.86 -9.24 15.75
C THR A 45 -2.41 -9.19 15.33
N LEU A 46 -1.52 -9.93 16.00
CA LEU A 46 -0.13 -10.07 15.59
C LEU A 46 0.01 -10.68 14.20
N TRP A 47 -0.79 -11.71 13.88
CA TRP A 47 -0.80 -12.31 12.54
C TRP A 47 -1.21 -11.29 11.48
N TRP A 48 -2.30 -10.54 11.71
CA TRP A 48 -2.75 -9.48 10.80
C TRP A 48 -1.74 -8.37 10.67
N ALA A 49 -1.12 -7.95 11.77
CA ALA A 49 -0.06 -6.96 11.77
C ALA A 49 1.12 -7.43 10.92
N ASN A 50 1.59 -8.68 11.10
CA ASN A 50 2.68 -9.25 10.31
C ASN A 50 2.35 -9.23 8.81
N VAL A 51 1.21 -9.80 8.43
CA VAL A 51 0.81 -9.88 7.01
C VAL A 51 0.64 -8.49 6.39
N SER A 52 -0.09 -7.59 7.06
CA SER A 52 -0.39 -6.26 6.51
C SER A 52 0.85 -5.39 6.45
N LEU A 53 1.61 -5.31 7.55
CA LEU A 53 2.77 -4.42 7.66
C LEU A 53 3.86 -4.83 6.67
N THR A 54 4.17 -6.13 6.61
CA THR A 54 5.18 -6.63 5.68
C THR A 54 4.73 -6.49 4.23
N ALA A 55 3.46 -6.75 3.90
CA ALA A 55 2.95 -6.53 2.54
C ALA A 55 3.01 -5.05 2.14
N GLY A 56 2.60 -4.16 3.04
CA GLY A 56 2.61 -2.71 2.82
C GLY A 56 4.00 -2.14 2.63
N ILE A 57 4.94 -2.47 3.53
CA ILE A 57 6.34 -2.03 3.43
C ILE A 57 6.98 -2.58 2.16
N THR A 58 6.72 -3.86 1.82
CA THR A 58 7.25 -4.45 0.58
C THR A 58 6.76 -3.68 -0.64
N ALA A 59 5.45 -3.42 -0.74
CA ALA A 59 4.90 -2.66 -1.86
C ALA A 59 5.39 -1.21 -1.87
N GLY A 60 5.46 -0.59 -0.70
CA GLY A 60 5.94 0.76 -0.47
C GLY A 60 7.37 0.96 -0.94
N ILE A 61 8.28 0.03 -0.62
CA ILE A 61 9.67 0.11 -1.05
C ILE A 61 9.80 -0.18 -2.55
N LEU A 62 9.21 -1.27 -3.03
CA LEU A 62 9.46 -1.77 -4.38
C LEU A 62 8.76 -0.97 -5.48
N LEU A 63 7.53 -0.48 -5.25
CA LEU A 63 6.76 0.23 -6.25
C LEU A 63 6.56 1.71 -5.91
N ALA A 64 5.95 2.04 -4.77
CA ALA A 64 5.72 3.45 -4.45
C ALA A 64 7.03 4.25 -4.35
N GLY A 65 8.05 3.70 -3.69
CA GLY A 65 9.37 4.30 -3.53
C GLY A 65 10.25 4.14 -4.78
N ALA A 66 10.73 2.93 -5.05
CA ALA A 66 11.65 2.69 -6.16
C ALA A 66 10.99 2.97 -7.53
N GLY A 67 9.78 2.45 -7.77
CA GLY A 67 9.02 2.72 -8.99
C GLY A 67 8.68 4.21 -9.16
N GLY A 68 8.28 4.90 -8.08
CA GLY A 68 8.05 6.35 -8.11
C GLY A 68 9.30 7.13 -8.52
N ARG A 69 10.48 6.76 -8.01
CA ARG A 69 11.77 7.35 -8.42
C ARG A 69 12.09 7.10 -9.89
N LEU A 70 11.79 5.92 -10.42
CA LEU A 70 11.96 5.63 -11.85
C LEU A 70 11.06 6.53 -12.71
N VAL A 71 9.79 6.70 -12.32
CA VAL A 71 8.85 7.58 -13.01
C VAL A 71 9.33 9.03 -12.98
N MET A 72 9.73 9.54 -11.82
CA MET A 72 10.28 10.90 -11.72
C MET A 72 11.50 11.11 -12.61
N ARG A 73 12.38 10.12 -12.71
CA ARG A 73 13.54 10.19 -13.62
C ARG A 73 13.13 10.20 -15.08
N LEU A 74 12.14 9.38 -15.45
CA LEU A 74 11.59 9.37 -16.80
C LEU A 74 11.06 10.76 -17.17
N LEU A 75 10.27 11.38 -16.29
CA LEU A 75 9.71 12.72 -16.51
C LEU A 75 10.81 13.80 -16.60
N ALA A 76 11.81 13.76 -15.73
CA ALA A 76 12.94 14.68 -15.77
C ALA A 76 13.79 14.53 -17.05
N ALA A 77 13.92 13.31 -17.58
CA ALA A 77 14.65 13.07 -18.83
C ALA A 77 13.90 13.63 -20.05
N THR A 78 12.57 13.72 -19.99
CA THR A 78 11.73 14.29 -21.06
C THR A 78 11.55 15.81 -20.97
N SER A 79 12.04 16.46 -19.90
CA SER A 79 11.98 17.93 -19.70
C SER A 79 13.36 18.53 -19.48
N PRO A 80 14.22 18.57 -20.51
CA PRO A 80 15.59 19.09 -20.39
C PRO A 80 15.67 20.58 -20.02
N GLN A 81 14.64 21.36 -20.32
CA GLN A 81 14.58 22.81 -20.03
C GLN A 81 14.44 23.13 -18.54
N GLU A 82 14.00 22.16 -17.74
CA GLU A 82 13.65 22.33 -16.33
C GLU A 82 14.71 21.72 -15.39
N GLN A 83 15.82 21.25 -15.96
CA GLN A 83 16.95 20.70 -15.22
C GLN A 83 17.58 21.76 -14.31
N GLY A 84 17.93 21.37 -13.08
CA GLY A 84 18.57 22.25 -12.10
C GLY A 84 17.60 23.11 -11.28
N ARG A 85 16.29 23.08 -11.55
CA ARG A 85 15.28 23.74 -10.70
C ARG A 85 14.91 22.88 -9.49
N LEU A 86 14.39 23.51 -8.43
CA LEU A 86 13.90 22.81 -7.25
C LEU A 86 12.44 22.38 -7.43
N THR A 87 12.11 21.15 -7.04
CA THR A 87 10.73 20.62 -6.91
C THR A 87 10.05 21.14 -5.64
N GLU A 88 8.74 20.88 -5.47
CA GLU A 88 8.04 21.16 -4.20
C GLU A 88 8.68 20.45 -2.99
N ALA A 89 9.28 19.28 -3.21
CA ALA A 89 10.03 18.54 -2.19
C ALA A 89 11.45 19.07 -1.90
N ASN A 90 11.82 20.25 -2.43
CA ASN A 90 13.16 20.85 -2.30
C ASN A 90 14.30 19.97 -2.84
N GLU A 91 14.01 19.17 -3.88
CA GLU A 91 14.97 18.32 -4.59
C GLU A 91 15.29 18.94 -5.95
N THR A 92 16.55 18.82 -6.39
CA THR A 92 16.99 19.36 -7.69
C THR A 92 16.54 18.45 -8.83
N ILE A 93 15.77 18.99 -9.78
CA ILE A 93 15.31 18.28 -10.98
C ILE A 93 16.51 17.84 -11.81
N GLY A 94 16.59 16.53 -12.08
CA GLY A 94 17.66 15.92 -12.87
C GLY A 94 18.82 15.36 -12.03
N GLU A 95 18.89 15.67 -10.74
CA GLU A 95 19.84 15.06 -9.83
C GLU A 95 19.20 13.90 -9.05
N ILE A 96 19.90 12.76 -9.01
CA ILE A 96 19.48 11.61 -8.20
C ILE A 96 20.58 11.35 -7.20
N THR A 97 20.35 11.80 -5.98
CA THR A 97 21.22 11.53 -4.85
C THR A 97 20.78 10.25 -4.16
N LEU A 98 21.73 9.56 -3.52
CA LEU A 98 21.43 8.40 -2.69
C LEU A 98 20.51 8.82 -1.52
N ASN A 99 20.83 9.95 -0.89
CA ASN A 99 20.07 10.50 0.23
C ASN A 99 18.63 10.84 -0.14
N GLY A 100 18.41 11.54 -1.26
CA GLY A 100 17.07 11.85 -1.75
C GLY A 100 16.29 10.57 -2.07
N THR A 101 16.95 9.57 -2.66
CA THR A 101 16.30 8.28 -2.97
C THR A 101 15.86 7.55 -1.70
N ILE A 102 16.74 7.46 -0.69
CA ILE A 102 16.42 6.86 0.61
C ILE A 102 15.30 7.65 1.28
N GLY A 103 15.40 8.98 1.31
CA GLY A 103 14.37 9.87 1.86
C GLY A 103 13.02 9.63 1.20
N PHE A 104 12.97 9.55 -0.14
CA PHE A 104 11.72 9.28 -0.86
C PHE A 104 11.14 7.89 -0.57
N ILE A 105 11.98 6.85 -0.53
CA ILE A 105 11.53 5.51 -0.16
C ILE A 105 10.96 5.50 1.27
N VAL A 106 11.59 6.22 2.20
CA VAL A 106 11.13 6.32 3.60
C VAL A 106 9.84 7.14 3.70
N PHE A 107 9.81 8.36 3.17
CA PHE A 107 8.69 9.29 3.37
C PHE A 107 7.51 9.04 2.44
N ALA A 108 7.75 8.77 1.15
CA ALA A 108 6.66 8.48 0.22
C ALA A 108 6.36 6.97 0.21
N GLY A 109 7.40 6.15 0.04
CA GLY A 109 7.26 4.70 -0.09
C GLY A 109 6.66 4.02 1.14
N LEU A 110 7.27 4.18 2.32
CA LEU A 110 6.77 3.52 3.53
C LEU A 110 5.41 4.04 3.95
N PHE A 111 5.18 5.36 3.97
CA PHE A 111 3.87 5.90 4.36
C PHE A 111 2.76 5.45 3.41
N ALA A 112 2.97 5.51 2.09
CA ALA A 112 2.00 4.99 1.13
C ALA A 112 1.80 3.48 1.32
N GLY A 113 2.87 2.72 1.51
CA GLY A 113 2.82 1.29 1.82
C GLY A 113 1.99 0.95 3.06
N LEU A 114 2.19 1.69 4.15
CA LEU A 114 1.42 1.52 5.40
C LEU A 114 -0.05 1.84 5.21
N ALA A 115 -0.35 3.02 4.64
CA ALA A 115 -1.73 3.46 4.42
C ALA A 115 -2.49 2.47 3.52
N THR A 116 -1.86 2.04 2.42
CA THR A 116 -2.47 1.09 1.48
C THR A 116 -2.62 -0.31 2.06
N ALA A 117 -1.69 -0.79 2.89
CA ALA A 117 -1.86 -2.08 3.57
C ALA A 117 -3.01 -2.07 4.58
N LEU A 118 -3.14 -1.00 5.38
CA LEU A 118 -4.27 -0.86 6.30
C LEU A 118 -5.59 -0.85 5.54
N LEU A 119 -5.66 -0.06 4.46
CA LEU A 119 -6.84 0.01 3.63
C LEU A 119 -7.16 -1.34 2.97
N TYR A 120 -6.14 -2.04 2.44
CA TYR A 120 -6.31 -3.36 1.83
C TYR A 120 -6.86 -4.38 2.83
N SER A 121 -6.33 -4.42 4.06
CA SER A 121 -6.78 -5.36 5.10
C SER A 121 -8.26 -5.19 5.46
N VAL A 122 -8.78 -3.95 5.34
CA VAL A 122 -10.20 -3.65 5.49
C VAL A 122 -10.99 -4.02 4.23
N LEU A 123 -10.53 -3.59 3.05
CA LEU A 123 -11.30 -3.67 1.80
C LEU A 123 -11.32 -5.05 1.14
N GLN A 124 -10.27 -5.84 1.32
CA GLN A 124 -10.06 -7.13 0.64
C GLN A 124 -11.24 -8.09 0.68
N ARG A 125 -12.09 -8.00 1.71
CA ARG A 125 -13.27 -8.84 1.83
C ARG A 125 -14.28 -8.60 0.70
N TRP A 126 -14.41 -7.35 0.29
CA TRP A 126 -15.38 -6.93 -0.73
C TRP A 126 -14.79 -6.97 -2.14
N LEU A 127 -13.47 -7.08 -2.24
CA LEU A 127 -12.73 -7.19 -3.48
C LEU A 127 -12.81 -8.60 -4.09
N PRO A 128 -12.60 -8.74 -5.41
CA PRO A 128 -12.37 -10.04 -6.04
C PRO A 128 -11.15 -10.76 -5.44
N SER A 129 -11.08 -12.08 -5.58
CA SER A 129 -9.92 -12.86 -5.15
C SER A 129 -8.79 -12.83 -6.20
N GLY A 130 -7.54 -12.96 -5.72
CA GLY A 130 -6.36 -13.11 -6.59
C GLY A 130 -5.98 -11.83 -7.34
N ARG A 131 -5.49 -11.98 -8.59
CA ARG A 131 -4.89 -10.87 -9.36
C ARG A 131 -5.85 -9.73 -9.61
N LEU A 132 -7.11 -10.08 -9.91
CA LEU A 132 -8.16 -9.09 -10.16
C LEU A 132 -8.45 -8.28 -8.90
N GLY A 133 -8.40 -8.89 -7.71
CA GLY A 133 -8.55 -8.18 -6.44
C GLY A 133 -7.52 -7.09 -6.24
N GLY A 134 -6.26 -7.41 -6.51
CA GLY A 134 -5.16 -6.45 -6.45
C GLY A 134 -5.26 -5.35 -7.50
N ALA A 135 -5.65 -5.69 -8.74
CA ALA A 135 -5.84 -4.71 -9.81
C ALA A 135 -6.99 -3.75 -9.48
N VAL A 136 -8.15 -4.27 -9.06
CA VAL A 136 -9.28 -3.45 -8.61
C VAL A 136 -8.86 -2.58 -7.44
N PHE A 137 -8.16 -3.12 -6.44
CA PHE A 137 -7.66 -2.31 -5.32
C PHE A 137 -6.74 -1.17 -5.77
N GLY A 138 -5.79 -1.44 -6.66
CA GLY A 138 -4.91 -0.42 -7.21
C GLY A 138 -5.67 0.64 -8.03
N SER A 139 -6.69 0.25 -8.79
CA SER A 139 -7.58 1.19 -9.47
C SER A 139 -8.41 2.03 -8.48
N LEU A 140 -8.88 1.44 -7.37
CA LEU A 140 -9.57 2.18 -6.30
C LEU A 140 -8.64 3.21 -5.67
N LEU A 141 -7.38 2.86 -5.44
CA LEU A 141 -6.37 3.82 -4.95
C LEU A 141 -6.14 4.94 -5.96
N LEU A 142 -5.99 4.61 -7.23
CA LEU A 142 -5.77 5.58 -8.30
C LEU A 142 -6.92 6.60 -8.38
N VAL A 143 -8.16 6.13 -8.33
CA VAL A 143 -9.35 7.01 -8.41
C VAL A 143 -9.59 7.74 -7.08
N GLY A 144 -9.46 7.05 -5.95
CA GLY A 144 -9.77 7.60 -4.63
C GLY A 144 -8.72 8.58 -4.09
N LEU A 145 -7.46 8.43 -4.50
CA LEU A 145 -6.35 9.30 -4.09
C LEU A 145 -5.96 10.31 -5.17
N SER A 146 -6.78 10.48 -6.21
CA SER A 146 -6.52 11.46 -7.28
C SER A 146 -6.57 12.91 -6.81
N ALA A 147 -7.12 13.17 -5.62
CA ALA A 147 -7.09 14.46 -4.96
C ALA A 147 -5.84 14.67 -4.10
N VAL A 148 -5.01 13.65 -3.94
CA VAL A 148 -3.78 13.65 -3.15
C VAL A 148 -2.58 13.55 -4.11
N GLU A 149 -1.41 13.96 -3.64
CA GLU A 149 -0.19 13.83 -4.41
C GLU A 149 0.09 12.39 -4.85
N PRO A 150 0.60 12.16 -6.07
CA PRO A 150 1.02 13.18 -7.04
C PRO A 150 -0.10 13.69 -7.97
N LEU A 151 -1.21 12.97 -8.16
CA LEU A 151 -2.18 13.23 -9.23
C LEU A 151 -3.19 14.38 -8.95
N ARG A 152 -2.96 15.22 -7.95
CA ARG A 152 -3.88 16.32 -7.63
C ARG A 152 -3.89 17.38 -8.74
N ALA A 153 -5.08 17.92 -8.98
CA ALA A 153 -5.27 19.15 -9.75
C ALA A 153 -4.36 20.28 -9.22
N GLY A 154 -3.66 20.96 -10.13
CA GLY A 154 -2.78 22.08 -9.78
C GLY A 154 -1.47 21.72 -9.06
N ASN A 155 -1.03 20.45 -9.06
CA ASN A 155 0.31 20.13 -8.57
C ASN A 155 1.37 20.80 -9.46
N ARG A 156 2.19 21.65 -8.83
CA ARG A 156 3.24 22.45 -9.48
C ARG A 156 4.31 21.58 -10.12
N ASP A 157 4.60 20.41 -9.56
CA ASP A 157 5.58 19.48 -10.13
C ASP A 157 5.11 18.94 -11.50
N PHE A 158 3.80 18.77 -11.74
CA PHE A 158 3.29 18.38 -13.07
C PHE A 158 3.18 19.54 -14.07
N GLN A 159 3.14 20.78 -13.58
CA GLN A 159 3.24 21.96 -14.44
C GLN A 159 4.69 22.20 -14.89
N ILE A 160 5.67 21.61 -14.20
CA ILE A 160 7.10 21.76 -14.47
C ILE A 160 7.68 20.50 -15.14
N LEU A 161 7.21 19.28 -14.80
CA LEU A 161 7.82 18.02 -15.22
C LEU A 161 6.99 17.27 -16.28
N GLY A 162 7.54 17.22 -17.49
CA GLY A 162 7.10 16.39 -18.61
C GLY A 162 5.74 16.77 -19.20
N PRO A 163 5.41 16.30 -20.41
CA PRO A 163 4.07 16.46 -20.92
C PRO A 163 3.11 15.63 -20.04
N GLY A 164 2.04 16.25 -19.52
CA GLY A 164 1.19 15.65 -18.48
C GLY A 164 0.59 14.28 -18.84
N TRP A 165 0.41 13.96 -20.13
CA TRP A 165 -0.01 12.62 -20.56
C TRP A 165 0.98 11.52 -20.17
N LEU A 166 2.29 11.79 -20.21
CA LEU A 166 3.32 10.83 -19.85
C LEU A 166 3.26 10.51 -18.35
N SER A 167 2.99 11.53 -17.55
CA SER A 167 2.79 11.42 -16.11
C SER A 167 1.62 10.51 -15.76
N VAL A 168 0.46 10.71 -16.41
CA VAL A 168 -0.71 9.85 -16.23
C VAL A 168 -0.39 8.39 -16.64
N LEU A 169 0.29 8.20 -17.78
CA LEU A 169 0.68 6.87 -18.26
C LEU A 169 1.75 6.19 -17.39
N ALA A 170 2.55 6.94 -16.65
CA ALA A 170 3.58 6.38 -15.79
C ALA A 170 3.07 6.10 -14.37
N PHE A 171 2.38 7.06 -13.75
CA PHE A 171 1.84 6.90 -12.38
C PHE A 171 0.57 6.06 -12.33
N GLY A 172 -0.26 6.06 -13.38
CA GLY A 172 -1.49 5.25 -13.43
C GLY A 172 -1.22 3.74 -13.27
N PRO A 173 -0.41 3.13 -14.16
CA PRO A 173 0.00 1.74 -14.02
C PRO A 173 0.77 1.49 -12.72
N LEU A 174 1.61 2.42 -12.27
CA LEU A 174 2.34 2.26 -11.01
C LEU A 174 1.39 2.11 -9.80
N ALA A 175 0.33 2.91 -9.74
CA ALA A 175 -0.69 2.80 -8.69
C ALA A 175 -1.44 1.46 -8.74
N VAL A 176 -1.80 1.00 -9.95
CA VAL A 176 -2.44 -0.31 -10.15
C VAL A 176 -1.52 -1.44 -9.72
N LEU A 177 -0.26 -1.41 -10.16
CA LEU A 177 0.77 -2.40 -9.81
C LEU A 177 1.05 -2.39 -8.31
N HIS A 178 1.06 -1.23 -7.65
CA HIS A 178 1.21 -1.11 -6.20
C HIS A 178 0.10 -1.87 -5.47
N GLY A 179 -1.16 -1.67 -5.86
CA GLY A 179 -2.29 -2.43 -5.30
C GLY A 179 -2.18 -3.94 -5.56
N MET A 180 -1.74 -4.33 -6.76
CA MET A 180 -1.48 -5.73 -7.10
C MET A 180 -0.38 -6.35 -6.23
N LEU A 181 0.70 -5.61 -5.95
CA LEU A 181 1.80 -6.07 -5.13
C LEU A 181 1.39 -6.23 -3.67
N VAL A 182 0.63 -5.28 -3.10
CA VAL A 182 0.06 -5.41 -1.75
C VAL A 182 -0.75 -6.69 -1.66
N ALA A 183 -1.67 -6.94 -2.61
CA ALA A 183 -2.50 -8.13 -2.62
C ALA A 183 -1.70 -9.44 -2.77
N ALA A 184 -0.71 -9.46 -3.67
CA ALA A 184 0.15 -10.61 -3.92
C ALA A 184 1.01 -10.95 -2.69
N ALA A 185 1.65 -9.95 -2.10
CA ALA A 185 2.47 -10.10 -0.90
C ALA A 185 1.61 -10.57 0.28
N ALA A 186 0.45 -9.93 0.51
CA ALA A 186 -0.46 -10.31 1.58
C ALA A 186 -0.96 -11.76 1.40
N GLY A 187 -1.38 -12.14 0.20
CA GLY A 187 -1.81 -13.51 -0.12
C GLY A 187 -0.72 -14.53 0.14
N ARG A 188 0.52 -14.28 -0.31
CA ARG A 188 1.68 -15.15 -0.05
C ARG A 188 1.99 -15.28 1.44
N LEU A 189 2.03 -14.15 2.15
CA LEU A 189 2.35 -14.07 3.57
C LEU A 189 1.29 -14.77 4.42
N SER A 190 0.01 -14.62 4.07
CA SER A 190 -1.08 -15.28 4.80
C SER A 190 -1.02 -16.82 4.77
N ARG A 191 -0.40 -17.38 3.72
CA ARG A 191 -0.17 -18.83 3.60
C ARG A 191 1.12 -19.26 4.28
N ALA A 192 2.11 -18.36 4.35
CA ALA A 192 3.43 -18.64 4.91
C ALA A 192 3.43 -18.60 6.44
N ILE A 193 2.70 -17.64 7.02
CA ILE A 193 2.76 -17.31 8.44
C ILE A 193 1.69 -18.11 9.17
N PRO A 194 2.05 -19.10 9.99
CA PRO A 194 1.09 -19.77 10.86
C PRO A 194 0.64 -18.82 11.99
N LEU A 195 -0.52 -19.11 12.57
CA LEU A 195 -0.91 -18.48 13.83
C LEU A 195 0.08 -18.89 14.93
N LEU A 196 0.63 -17.92 15.67
CA LEU A 196 1.60 -18.16 16.74
C LEU A 196 1.03 -19.12 17.81
N ARG A 197 1.46 -20.39 17.79
CA ARG A 197 1.02 -21.43 18.75
C ARG A 197 2.18 -22.01 19.55
N ARG A 198 3.33 -22.20 18.89
CA ARG A 198 4.55 -22.78 19.45
C ARG A 198 5.69 -21.77 19.31
N THR A 199 6.73 -21.92 20.13
CA THR A 199 7.94 -21.09 20.07
C THR A 199 8.64 -21.15 18.72
N ARG A 200 8.63 -22.32 18.05
CA ARG A 200 9.17 -22.47 16.68
C ARG A 200 8.51 -21.55 15.65
N ASP A 201 7.26 -21.15 15.88
CA ASP A 201 6.51 -20.30 14.96
C ASP A 201 7.02 -18.84 15.01
N LEU A 202 7.80 -18.46 16.03
CA LEU A 202 8.35 -17.11 16.18
C LEU A 202 9.23 -16.69 14.98
N TRP A 203 9.93 -17.64 14.35
CA TRP A 203 10.73 -17.35 13.15
C TRP A 203 9.88 -16.84 11.97
N ALA A 204 8.62 -17.27 11.86
CA ALA A 204 7.69 -16.77 10.85
C ALA A 204 7.25 -15.31 11.11
N TYR A 205 7.55 -14.76 12.29
CA TYR A 205 7.30 -13.36 12.67
C TYR A 205 8.54 -12.48 12.58
N ALA A 206 9.68 -13.01 12.10
CA ALA A 206 10.85 -12.19 11.77
C ALA A 206 10.54 -11.03 10.79
N PRO A 207 9.66 -11.19 9.76
CA PRO A 207 9.30 -10.08 8.88
C PRO A 207 8.59 -8.93 9.60
N LEU A 208 7.72 -9.23 10.58
CA LEU A 208 7.09 -8.21 11.43
C LEU A 208 8.15 -7.47 12.25
N LEU A 209 9.07 -8.18 12.88
CA LEU A 209 10.14 -7.56 13.67
C LEU A 209 11.03 -6.67 12.79
N GLY A 210 11.43 -7.15 11.62
CA GLY A 210 12.20 -6.36 10.65
C GLY A 210 11.44 -5.14 10.16
N SER A 211 10.13 -5.29 9.90
CA SER A 211 9.23 -4.19 9.51
C SER A 211 9.13 -3.11 10.59
N LEU A 212 8.95 -3.52 11.85
CA LEU A 212 8.89 -2.60 12.99
C LEU A 212 10.23 -1.93 13.26
N LEU A 213 11.34 -2.67 13.17
CA LEU A 213 12.68 -2.12 13.31
C LEU A 213 12.97 -1.09 12.21
N LEU A 214 12.63 -1.40 10.96
CA LEU A 214 12.78 -0.46 9.86
C LEU A 214 11.99 0.82 10.11
N LEU A 215 10.73 0.71 10.54
CA LEU A 215 9.91 1.88 10.89
C LEU A 215 10.47 2.65 12.08
N LEU A 216 10.94 1.96 13.11
CA LEU A 216 11.49 2.61 14.29
C LEU A 216 12.75 3.42 13.95
N LEU A 217 13.60 2.89 13.09
CA LEU A 217 14.84 3.55 12.66
C LEU A 217 14.57 4.69 11.67
N SER A 218 13.60 4.55 10.76
CA SER A 218 13.37 5.51 9.67
C SER A 218 12.30 6.56 9.98
N ALA A 219 11.30 6.21 10.81
CA ALA A 219 10.16 7.04 11.13
C ALA A 219 9.59 6.68 12.53
N PRO A 220 10.29 7.01 13.62
CA PRO A 220 9.94 6.55 14.98
C PRO A 220 8.53 6.96 15.42
N ALA A 221 8.06 8.14 14.99
CA ALA A 221 6.68 8.56 15.23
C ALA A 221 5.66 7.64 14.55
N ALA A 222 5.90 7.28 13.29
CA ALA A 222 5.04 6.33 12.56
C ALA A 222 5.09 4.94 13.20
N ALA A 223 6.26 4.49 13.65
CA ALA A 223 6.38 3.24 14.40
C ALA A 223 5.53 3.25 15.68
N GLY A 224 5.57 4.34 16.46
CA GLY A 224 4.74 4.51 17.65
C GLY A 224 3.25 4.44 17.34
N VAL A 225 2.79 5.11 16.28
CA VAL A 225 1.40 5.05 15.81
C VAL A 225 1.01 3.62 15.41
N VAL A 226 1.85 2.93 14.65
CA VAL A 226 1.59 1.54 14.21
C VAL A 226 1.52 0.60 15.41
N ILE A 227 2.45 0.69 16.36
CA ILE A 227 2.45 -0.12 17.58
C ILE A 227 1.18 0.16 18.40
N GLY A 228 0.83 1.44 18.59
CA GLY A 228 -0.38 1.85 19.29
C GLY A 228 -1.65 1.31 18.62
N ALA A 229 -1.73 1.37 17.29
CA ALA A 229 -2.85 0.84 16.51
C ALA A 229 -2.97 -0.69 16.64
N ILE A 230 -1.85 -1.43 16.64
CA ILE A 230 -1.83 -2.88 16.85
C ILE A 230 -2.36 -3.23 18.24
N ILE A 231 -1.89 -2.52 19.29
CA ILE A 231 -2.35 -2.73 20.66
C ILE A 231 -3.84 -2.42 20.78
N LEU A 232 -4.29 -1.28 20.26
CA LEU A 232 -5.69 -0.87 20.29
C LEU A 232 -6.59 -1.85 19.55
N ALA A 233 -6.17 -2.35 18.37
CA ALA A 233 -6.91 -3.35 17.62
C ALA A 233 -7.03 -4.69 18.37
N ALA A 234 -5.98 -5.10 19.10
CA ALA A 234 -6.02 -6.31 19.92
C ALA A 234 -7.01 -6.16 21.08
N LEU A 235 -7.00 -5.01 21.75
CA LEU A 235 -7.93 -4.70 22.85
C LEU A 235 -9.37 -4.60 22.33
N ALA A 236 -9.62 -3.81 21.29
CA ALA A 236 -10.94 -3.65 20.68
C ALA A 236 -11.48 -4.98 20.16
N GLY A 237 -10.65 -5.79 19.50
CA GLY A 237 -11.01 -7.13 19.05
C GLY A 237 -11.40 -8.07 20.19
N THR A 238 -10.81 -7.90 21.38
CA THR A 238 -11.20 -8.64 22.59
C THR A 238 -12.56 -8.17 23.10
N VAL A 239 -12.77 -6.85 23.21
CA VAL A 239 -14.02 -6.24 23.68
C VAL A 239 -15.19 -6.60 22.76
N VAL A 240 -15.02 -6.49 21.44
CA VAL A 240 -16.07 -6.81 20.46
C VAL A 240 -16.49 -8.28 20.55
N ARG A 241 -15.54 -9.20 20.70
CA ARG A 241 -15.86 -10.64 20.86
C ARG A 241 -16.59 -10.94 22.16
N TRP A 242 -16.26 -10.22 23.23
CA TRP A 242 -16.92 -10.36 24.51
C TRP A 242 -18.33 -9.76 24.50
N ALA A 243 -18.50 -8.53 24.01
CA ALA A 243 -19.78 -7.84 23.97
C ALA A 243 -20.75 -8.39 22.90
N ALA A 244 -20.22 -8.93 21.80
CA ALA A 244 -21.00 -9.46 20.69
C ALA A 244 -20.45 -10.83 20.24
N PRO A 245 -20.78 -11.92 20.96
CA PRO A 245 -20.26 -13.27 20.66
C PRO A 245 -20.65 -13.76 19.25
N ASN A 246 -21.76 -13.23 18.71
CA ASN A 246 -22.26 -13.52 17.36
C ASN A 246 -21.78 -12.52 16.29
N TRP A 247 -20.87 -11.59 16.64
CA TRP A 247 -20.34 -10.59 15.70
C TRP A 247 -19.75 -11.24 14.45
N GLU A 248 -18.97 -12.30 14.59
CA GLU A 248 -18.36 -12.98 13.45
C GLU A 248 -19.40 -13.62 12.52
N ALA A 249 -20.49 -14.16 13.08
CA ALA A 249 -21.57 -14.76 12.30
C ALA A 249 -22.34 -13.68 11.53
N ARG A 250 -22.67 -12.56 12.18
CA ARG A 250 -23.27 -11.38 11.52
C ARG A 250 -22.35 -10.83 10.45
N TRP A 251 -21.07 -10.68 10.76
CA TRP A 251 -20.07 -10.19 9.83
C TRP A 251 -20.04 -11.06 8.58
N ARG A 252 -20.16 -12.39 8.68
CA ARG A 252 -20.13 -13.32 7.53
C ARG A 252 -21.40 -13.31 6.67
N GLN A 253 -22.45 -12.59 7.04
CA GLN A 253 -23.70 -12.59 6.27
C GLN A 253 -23.52 -11.99 4.86
N THR A 254 -24.27 -12.50 3.89
CA THR A 254 -24.20 -12.08 2.49
C THR A 254 -24.51 -10.60 2.31
N TRP A 255 -25.47 -10.06 3.08
CA TRP A 255 -25.85 -8.65 2.99
C TRP A 255 -24.71 -7.71 3.41
N VAL A 256 -23.83 -8.08 4.35
CA VAL A 256 -22.66 -7.28 4.72
C VAL A 256 -21.68 -7.18 3.56
N THR A 257 -21.58 -8.26 2.78
CA THR A 257 -20.73 -8.30 1.59
C THR A 257 -21.33 -7.45 0.46
N VAL A 258 -22.64 -7.53 0.26
CA VAL A 258 -23.35 -6.68 -0.71
C VAL A 258 -23.27 -5.21 -0.31
N ALA A 259 -23.58 -4.86 0.94
CA ALA A 259 -23.52 -3.50 1.46
C ALA A 259 -22.13 -2.89 1.31
N GLY A 260 -21.06 -3.62 1.67
CA GLY A 260 -19.71 -3.09 1.48
C GLY A 260 -19.32 -2.90 0.02
N ARG A 261 -19.77 -3.77 -0.89
CA ARG A 261 -19.57 -3.56 -2.35
C ARG A 261 -20.34 -2.34 -2.86
N VAL A 262 -21.57 -2.13 -2.39
CA VAL A 262 -22.36 -0.94 -2.71
C VAL A 262 -21.65 0.31 -2.21
N VAL A 263 -21.19 0.32 -0.96
CA VAL A 263 -20.44 1.46 -0.38
C VAL A 263 -19.18 1.77 -1.18
N ILE A 264 -18.39 0.75 -1.54
CA ILE A 264 -17.19 0.93 -2.38
C ILE A 264 -17.58 1.49 -3.75
N THR A 265 -18.62 0.95 -4.37
CA THR A 265 -19.08 1.42 -5.70
C THR A 265 -19.54 2.87 -5.64
N VAL A 266 -20.32 3.25 -4.63
CA VAL A 266 -20.77 4.64 -4.42
C VAL A 266 -19.58 5.57 -4.16
N ALA A 267 -18.63 5.17 -3.32
CA ALA A 267 -17.43 5.95 -3.05
C ALA A 267 -16.60 6.17 -4.33
N VAL A 268 -16.46 5.15 -5.17
CA VAL A 268 -15.79 5.27 -6.47
C VAL A 268 -16.54 6.22 -7.39
N LEU A 269 -17.85 6.04 -7.55
CA LEU A 269 -18.66 6.92 -8.40
C LEU A 269 -18.59 8.37 -7.93
N ALA A 270 -18.51 8.62 -6.62
CA ALA A 270 -18.32 9.95 -6.06
C ALA A 270 -16.92 10.54 -6.34
N ALA A 271 -15.89 9.70 -6.40
CA ALA A 271 -14.51 10.11 -6.68
C ALA A 271 -14.19 10.27 -8.18
N VAL A 272 -14.92 9.58 -9.06
CA VAL A 272 -14.69 9.62 -10.52
C VAL A 272 -14.69 11.04 -11.09
N PRO A 273 -15.65 11.94 -10.77
CA PRO A 273 -15.63 13.31 -11.29
C PRO A 273 -14.33 14.05 -10.96
N ALA A 274 -13.88 13.98 -9.71
CA ALA A 274 -12.63 14.61 -9.28
C ALA A 274 -11.42 14.02 -10.00
N PHE A 275 -11.36 12.69 -10.14
CA PHE A 275 -10.32 12.01 -10.91
C PHE A 275 -10.31 12.46 -12.39
N THR A 276 -11.48 12.50 -13.04
CA THR A 276 -11.58 12.92 -14.45
C THR A 276 -11.17 14.38 -14.64
N LEU A 277 -11.53 15.27 -13.70
CA LEU A 277 -11.10 16.66 -13.72
C LEU A 277 -9.59 16.76 -13.57
N SER A 278 -8.99 16.13 -12.54
CA SER A 278 -7.54 16.11 -12.36
C SER A 278 -6.80 15.60 -13.61
N VAL A 279 -7.24 14.47 -14.19
CA VAL A 279 -6.63 13.92 -15.40
C VAL A 279 -6.81 14.87 -16.59
N SER A 280 -7.99 15.46 -16.77
CA SER A 280 -8.23 16.40 -17.87
C SER A 280 -7.37 17.65 -17.77
N GLU A 281 -7.16 18.19 -16.58
CA GLU A 281 -6.29 19.35 -16.33
C GLU A 281 -4.82 19.00 -16.60
N ILE A 282 -4.37 17.85 -16.12
CA ILE A 282 -3.00 17.36 -16.38
C ILE A 282 -2.77 17.17 -17.89
N LEU A 283 -3.76 16.66 -18.62
CA LEU A 283 -3.68 16.49 -20.08
C LEU A 283 -3.79 17.82 -20.85
N ALA A 284 -4.54 18.78 -20.33
CA ALA A 284 -4.73 20.10 -20.92
C ALA A 284 -3.55 21.04 -20.67
N ALA A 285 -2.76 20.79 -19.62
CA ALA A 285 -1.46 21.42 -19.40
C ALA A 285 -0.47 21.00 -20.51
N ARG A 286 -0.63 21.63 -21.69
CA ARG A 286 0.33 21.54 -22.79
C ARG A 286 1.47 22.52 -22.51
N HIS A 287 2.70 22.00 -22.54
CA HIS A 287 3.89 22.77 -22.85
C HIS A 287 3.90 23.13 -24.34
#